data_AF-A0AAV5YNH1-F1
#
_entry.id   AF-A0AAV5YNH1-F1
#
_cell.length_a   1.000
_cell.length_b   1.000
_cell.length_c   1.000
_cell.angle_alpha   90.00
_cell.angle_beta   90.00
_cell.angle_gamma   90.00
#
_symmetry.space_group_name_H-M   'P 1'
#
loop_
_entity.id
_entity.type
_entity.pdbx_description
1 polymer ?
#
loop_
_entity_poly.entity_id
_entity_poly.type
_entity_poly.pdbx_seq_one_letter_code
_entity_poly.pdbx_strand_id
1 'polypeptide(L)'
;MRSRAVLSAIAVVGIAAVAFTPVAFAQGMRWRGSGGWGPGGAYGRIYDTKTVETVSGEVVKVDRVTPMRGMSSGVHLVVKTATGDVSVHLGPQWYLENQDVKIEPKDKVEIKGS
;
A
#
# COMPACT_ATOMS: atom_id res chain seq x y z
N MET A 1 -55.97 20.72 -8.25
CA MET A 1 -54.77 21.36 -7.65
C MET A 1 -53.95 20.45 -6.72
N ARG A 2 -54.52 19.42 -6.09
CA ARG A 2 -53.82 18.57 -5.09
C ARG A 2 -52.85 17.52 -5.68
N SER A 3 -53.07 17.05 -6.91
CA SER A 3 -52.28 15.98 -7.55
C SER A 3 -50.90 16.44 -8.05
N ARG A 4 -50.75 17.70 -8.47
CA ARG A 4 -49.46 18.25 -8.92
C ARG A 4 -48.47 18.46 -7.77
N ALA A 5 -48.96 18.86 -6.59
CA ALA A 5 -48.13 19.05 -5.39
C ALA A 5 -47.59 17.72 -4.83
N VAL A 6 -48.38 16.64 -4.91
CA VAL A 6 -47.96 15.30 -4.47
C VAL A 6 -46.90 14.71 -5.40
N LEU A 7 -47.04 14.91 -6.72
CA LEU A 7 -46.04 14.48 -7.71
C LEU A 7 -44.70 15.24 -7.54
N SER A 8 -44.75 16.55 -7.28
CA SER A 8 -43.55 17.35 -6.98
C SER A 8 -42.88 16.94 -5.66
N ALA A 9 -43.64 16.61 -4.62
CA ALA A 9 -43.09 16.15 -3.35
C ALA A 9 -42.38 14.78 -3.48
N ILE A 10 -42.94 13.85 -4.26
CA ILE A 10 -42.31 12.54 -4.52
C ILE A 10 -41.02 12.69 -5.34
N ALA A 11 -41.00 13.61 -6.32
CA ALA A 11 -39.80 13.90 -7.11
C ALA A 11 -38.66 14.51 -6.27
N VAL A 12 -38.98 15.38 -5.31
CA VAL A 12 -37.99 15.99 -4.40
C VAL A 12 -37.41 14.96 -3.42
N VAL A 13 -38.22 14.02 -2.92
CA VAL A 13 -37.75 12.92 -2.05
C VAL A 13 -36.87 11.93 -2.83
N GLY A 14 -37.19 11.66 -4.10
CA GLY A 14 -36.37 10.81 -4.97
C GLY A 14 -34.97 11.40 -5.27
N ILE A 15 -34.88 12.71 -5.48
CA ILE A 15 -33.61 13.40 -5.75
C ILE A 15 -32.74 13.49 -4.48
N ALA A 16 -33.34 13.62 -3.30
CA ALA A 16 -32.62 13.64 -2.03
C ALA A 16 -32.00 12.28 -1.66
N ALA A 17 -32.61 11.16 -2.08
CA ALA A 17 -32.10 9.81 -1.80
C ALA A 17 -30.86 9.44 -2.64
N VAL A 18 -30.71 10.03 -3.83
CA VAL A 18 -29.56 9.74 -4.72
C VAL A 18 -28.29 10.48 -4.26
N ALA A 19 -28.45 11.66 -3.64
CA ALA A 19 -27.33 12.52 -3.24
C ALA A 19 -26.52 12.02 -2.03
N PHE A 20 -26.98 10.98 -1.31
CA PHE A 20 -26.32 10.47 -0.08
C PHE A 20 -25.52 9.17 -0.26
N THR A 21 -25.36 8.66 -1.48
CA THR A 21 -24.79 7.33 -1.72
C THR A 21 -23.25 7.20 -1.85
N PRO A 22 -22.39 8.23 -1.96
CA PRO A 22 -20.98 7.97 -2.25
C PRO A 22 -20.11 7.59 -1.03
N VAL A 23 -20.59 7.75 0.21
CA VAL A 23 -19.75 7.54 1.42
C VAL A 23 -19.38 6.06 1.64
N ALA A 24 -20.16 5.12 1.11
CA ALA A 24 -19.92 3.68 1.27
C ALA A 24 -18.73 3.16 0.46
N PHE A 25 -18.29 3.86 -0.59
CA PHE A 25 -17.14 3.44 -1.42
C PHE A 25 -15.79 3.98 -0.93
N ALA A 26 -15.75 4.80 0.12
CA ALA A 26 -14.53 5.38 0.66
C ALA A 26 -13.81 4.46 1.68
N GLN A 27 -14.40 3.32 2.06
CA GLN A 27 -13.70 2.33 2.88
C GLN A 27 -12.66 1.61 2.02
N GLY A 28 -11.43 2.13 2.04
CA GLY A 28 -10.31 1.63 1.24
C GLY A 28 -10.24 0.09 1.21
N MET A 29 -10.14 -0.45 -0.01
CA MET A 29 -10.07 -1.89 -0.27
C MET A 29 -9.00 -2.54 0.62
N ARG A 30 -9.44 -3.34 1.60
CA ARG A 30 -8.55 -4.13 2.45
C ARG A 30 -8.21 -5.43 1.73
N TRP A 31 -7.18 -5.39 0.90
CA TRP A 31 -6.60 -6.59 0.30
C TRP A 31 -6.17 -7.58 1.39
N ARG A 32 -6.43 -8.87 1.20
CA ARG A 32 -6.03 -9.92 2.16
C ARG A 32 -4.51 -9.87 2.34
N GLY A 33 -4.05 -9.61 3.55
CA GLY A 33 -2.62 -9.45 3.85
C GLY A 33 -2.07 -8.01 3.76
N SER A 34 -2.91 -7.01 3.49
CA SER A 34 -2.52 -5.59 3.54
C SER A 34 -2.39 -5.02 4.97
N GLY A 35 -2.91 -5.73 5.96
CA GLY A 35 -2.85 -5.32 7.36
C GLY A 35 -1.41 -5.17 7.84
N GLY A 36 -1.06 -3.99 8.37
CA GLY A 36 0.25 -3.72 8.98
C GLY A 36 1.26 -2.99 8.11
N TRP A 37 1.20 -3.17 6.79
CA TRP A 37 2.12 -2.57 5.82
C TRP A 37 1.82 -1.10 5.49
N GLY A 38 0.56 -0.69 5.60
CA GLY A 38 0.14 0.67 5.23
C GLY A 38 0.54 1.74 6.24
N PRO A 39 0.42 3.04 5.86
CA PRO A 39 0.68 4.18 6.73
C PRO A 39 -0.09 4.08 8.06
N GLY A 40 0.61 4.24 9.18
CA GLY A 40 0.02 4.10 10.53
C GLY A 40 -0.20 2.66 11.01
N GLY A 41 0.02 1.66 10.14
CA GLY A 41 0.04 0.24 10.49
C GLY A 41 1.22 -0.13 11.39
N ALA A 42 1.14 -1.27 12.08
CA ALA A 42 2.15 -1.66 13.06
C ALA A 42 3.58 -1.72 12.50
N TYR A 43 3.75 -2.12 11.23
CA TYR A 43 5.05 -2.15 10.56
C TYR A 43 5.40 -0.83 9.89
N GLY A 44 4.41 -0.19 9.24
CA GLY A 44 4.60 1.10 8.56
C GLY A 44 5.05 2.26 9.48
N ARG A 45 4.89 2.15 10.80
CA ARG A 45 5.38 3.14 11.78
C ARG A 45 6.90 3.16 11.94
N ILE A 46 7.60 2.14 11.45
CA ILE A 46 9.07 2.08 11.50
C ILE A 46 9.68 3.04 10.46
N TYR A 47 8.95 3.31 9.38
CA TYR A 47 9.37 4.25 8.35
C TYR A 47 9.23 5.70 8.83
N ASP A 48 10.33 6.45 8.81
CA ASP A 48 10.42 7.87 9.12
C ASP A 48 10.73 8.68 7.86
N THR A 49 9.80 9.55 7.49
CA THR A 49 9.95 10.41 6.31
C THR A 49 11.06 11.45 6.46
N LYS A 50 11.58 11.68 7.67
CA LYS A 50 12.67 12.63 7.94
C LYS A 50 14.05 12.04 7.73
N THR A 51 14.18 10.72 7.73
CA THR A 51 15.47 10.01 7.60
C THR A 51 15.58 9.29 6.26
N VAL A 52 14.88 9.78 5.24
CA VAL A 52 14.90 9.15 3.92
C VAL A 52 16.25 9.36 3.26
N GLU A 53 16.92 8.25 2.98
CA GLU A 53 18.22 8.20 2.32
C GLU A 53 18.12 7.42 1.00
N THR A 54 19.14 7.55 0.16
CA THR A 54 19.25 6.83 -1.10
C THR A 54 20.50 5.98 -1.09
N VAL A 55 20.33 4.69 -1.34
CA VAL A 55 21.38 3.69 -1.32
C VAL A 55 21.45 3.03 -2.69
N SER A 56 22.63 2.99 -3.28
CA SER A 56 22.90 2.29 -4.54
C SER A 56 23.78 1.07 -4.28
N GLY A 57 23.47 -0.04 -4.94
CA GLY A 57 24.24 -1.27 -4.79
C GLY A 57 23.79 -2.40 -5.70
N GLU A 58 24.35 -3.58 -5.46
CA GLU A 58 24.01 -4.82 -6.17
C GLU A 58 23.21 -5.76 -5.27
N VAL A 59 22.12 -6.32 -5.77
CA VAL A 59 21.31 -7.29 -5.02
C VAL A 59 22.09 -8.59 -4.86
N VAL A 60 22.41 -8.97 -3.63
CA VAL A 60 23.06 -10.25 -3.32
C VAL A 60 22.02 -11.35 -3.18
N LYS A 61 20.87 -11.03 -2.56
CA LYS A 61 19.85 -12.01 -2.22
C LYS A 61 18.47 -11.37 -2.14
N VAL A 62 17.46 -12.15 -2.54
CA VAL A 62 16.04 -11.82 -2.39
C VAL A 62 15.41 -12.89 -1.50
N ASP A 63 14.97 -12.49 -0.31
CA ASP A 63 14.32 -13.33 0.69
C ASP A 63 12.85 -12.95 0.89
N ARG A 64 12.08 -13.89 1.43
CA ARG A 64 10.68 -13.70 1.81
C ARG A 64 10.54 -13.86 3.31
N VAL A 65 10.16 -12.79 4.00
CA VAL A 65 10.09 -12.74 5.46
C VAL A 65 8.74 -12.19 5.88
N THR A 66 8.06 -12.86 6.81
CA THR A 66 6.81 -12.33 7.40
C THR A 66 7.16 -11.47 8.61
N PRO A 67 6.99 -10.14 8.57
CA PRO A 67 7.55 -9.28 9.61
C PRO A 67 6.86 -9.42 10.97
N MET A 68 5.55 -9.67 10.96
CA MET A 68 4.75 -9.83 12.18
C MET A 68 3.62 -10.84 11.95
N ARG A 69 3.17 -11.50 13.02
CA ARG A 69 2.07 -12.48 12.98
C ARG A 69 0.80 -11.83 12.40
N GLY A 70 0.23 -12.45 11.37
CA GLY A 70 -0.99 -11.96 10.71
C GLY A 70 -0.76 -10.98 9.55
N MET A 71 0.50 -10.62 9.27
CA MET A 71 0.85 -9.86 8.05
C MET A 71 1.11 -10.81 6.88
N SER A 72 1.01 -10.28 5.65
CA SER A 72 1.55 -10.97 4.48
C SER A 72 3.07 -11.02 4.51
N SER A 73 3.65 -12.03 3.85
CA SER A 73 5.09 -12.09 3.63
C SER A 73 5.55 -10.83 2.91
N GLY A 74 6.66 -10.27 3.38
CA GLY A 74 7.39 -9.19 2.73
C GLY A 74 8.53 -9.71 1.89
N VAL A 75 9.01 -8.87 0.98
CA VAL A 75 10.26 -9.08 0.24
C VAL A 75 11.38 -8.33 0.93
N HIS A 76 12.45 -9.05 1.19
CA HIS A 76 13.64 -8.58 1.88
C HIS A 76 14.84 -8.73 0.93
N LEU A 77 15.51 -7.63 0.61
CA LEU A 77 16.74 -7.65 -0.16
C LEU A 77 17.97 -7.55 0.75
N VAL A 78 19.01 -8.29 0.39
CA VAL A 78 20.37 -7.99 0.83
C VAL A 78 21.09 -7.31 -0.33
N VAL A 79 21.52 -6.07 -0.13
CA VAL A 79 22.14 -5.24 -1.17
C VAL A 79 23.56 -4.91 -0.76
N LYS A 80 24.52 -5.25 -1.61
CA LYS A 80 25.92 -4.94 -1.42
C LYS A 80 26.19 -3.52 -1.88
N THR A 81 26.60 -2.67 -0.95
CA THR A 81 26.95 -1.27 -1.19
C THR A 81 28.46 -1.08 -1.03
N ALA A 82 28.96 0.14 -1.27
CA ALA A 82 30.37 0.47 -1.06
C ALA A 82 30.80 0.39 0.41
N THR A 83 29.87 0.60 1.35
CA THR A 83 30.15 0.65 2.79
C THR A 83 29.86 -0.67 3.51
N GLY A 84 29.19 -1.62 2.84
CA GLY A 84 28.83 -2.92 3.38
C GLY A 84 27.51 -3.47 2.83
N ASP A 85 27.09 -4.61 3.35
CA ASP A 85 25.81 -5.22 2.98
C ASP A 85 24.67 -4.57 3.78
N VAL A 86 23.65 -4.10 3.07
CA VAL A 86 22.47 -3.44 3.65
C VAL A 86 21.24 -4.31 3.44
N SER A 87 20.49 -4.47 4.54
CA SER A 87 19.23 -5.20 4.59
C SER A 87 18.07 -4.24 4.30
N VAL A 88 17.37 -4.44 3.19
CA VAL A 88 16.27 -3.56 2.75
C VAL A 88 14.94 -4.30 2.75
N HIS A 89 13.91 -3.71 3.37
CA HIS A 89 12.54 -4.23 3.34
C HIS A 89 11.71 -3.42 2.35
N LEU A 90 11.24 -4.06 1.28
CA LEU A 90 10.56 -3.34 0.19
C LEU A 90 9.05 -3.19 0.42
N GLY A 91 8.41 -4.21 0.98
CA GLY A 91 6.95 -4.26 1.04
C GLY A 91 6.40 -5.67 1.00
N PRO A 92 5.07 -5.81 0.99
CA PRO A 92 4.43 -7.10 0.91
C PRO A 92 4.65 -7.75 -0.46
N GLN A 93 4.88 -9.06 -0.45
CA GLN A 93 5.14 -9.87 -1.64
C GLN A 93 4.04 -9.73 -2.69
N TRP A 94 2.77 -9.77 -2.29
CA TRP A 94 1.66 -9.63 -3.22
C TRP A 94 1.72 -8.29 -3.99
N TYR A 95 2.24 -7.23 -3.38
CA TYR A 95 2.32 -5.93 -4.05
C TYR A 95 3.40 -5.94 -5.12
N LEU A 96 4.58 -6.49 -4.79
CA LEU A 96 5.73 -6.56 -5.68
C LEU A 96 5.50 -7.52 -6.87
N GLU A 97 4.81 -8.64 -6.64
CA GLU A 97 4.44 -9.58 -7.72
C GLU A 97 3.48 -8.98 -8.75
N ASN A 98 2.75 -7.92 -8.37
CA ASN A 98 1.86 -7.18 -9.26
C ASN A 98 2.52 -5.92 -9.87
N GLN A 99 3.82 -5.70 -9.63
CA GLN A 99 4.57 -4.65 -10.32
C GLN A 99 5.25 -5.22 -11.56
N ASP A 100 5.50 -4.36 -12.55
CA ASP A 100 6.28 -4.74 -13.74
C ASP A 100 7.78 -4.92 -13.43
N VAL A 101 8.23 -4.42 -12.29
CA VAL A 101 9.63 -4.51 -11.85
C VAL A 101 9.89 -5.87 -11.23
N LYS A 102 10.83 -6.62 -11.81
CA LYS A 102 11.39 -7.84 -11.24
C LYS A 102 12.78 -7.52 -10.70
N ILE A 103 13.05 -7.98 -9.49
CA ILE A 103 14.33 -7.80 -8.82
C ILE A 103 14.93 -9.18 -8.61
N GLU A 104 16.10 -9.39 -9.16
CA GLU A 104 16.84 -10.65 -9.09
C GLU A 104 18.24 -10.42 -8.50
N PRO A 105 18.87 -11.47 -7.94
CA PRO A 105 20.27 -11.39 -7.54
C PRO A 105 21.14 -10.94 -8.73
N LYS A 106 22.13 -10.08 -8.44
CA LYS A 106 23.04 -9.38 -9.36
C LYS A 106 22.48 -8.16 -10.07
N ASP A 107 21.22 -7.81 -9.83
CA ASP A 107 20.68 -6.55 -10.33
C ASP A 107 21.34 -5.36 -9.62
N LYS A 108 21.62 -4.30 -10.40
CA LYS A 108 22.04 -3.02 -9.85
C LYS A 108 20.80 -2.18 -9.57
N VAL A 109 20.65 -1.78 -8.32
CA VAL A 109 19.46 -1.09 -7.84
C VAL A 109 19.84 0.20 -7.12
N GLU A 110 19.01 1.22 -7.29
CA GLU A 110 18.98 2.40 -6.43
C GLU A 110 17.71 2.33 -5.60
N ILE A 111 17.86 2.43 -4.29
CA ILE A 111 16.80 2.23 -3.30
C ILE A 111 16.68 3.50 -2.49
N LYS A 112 15.46 4.02 -2.37
CA LYS A 112 15.14 5.15 -1.51
C LYS A 112 14.23 4.68 -0.38
N GLY A 113 14.66 4.89 0.86
CA GLY A 113 13.98 4.38 2.04
C GLY A 113 14.48 5.01 3.33
N SER A 114 13.94 4.56 4.46
CA SER A 114 14.32 4.98 5.80
C SER A 114 14.40 3.78 6.74
#